data_AF-A0A5B8MRA8-F1
#
_entry.id   AF-A0A5B8MRA8-F1
#
_cell.length_a   1.000
_cell.length_b   1.000
_cell.length_c   1.000
_cell.angle_alpha   90.00
_cell.angle_beta   90.00
_cell.angle_gamma   90.00
#
_symmetry.space_group_name_H-M   'P 1'
#
loop_
_entity.id
_entity.type
_entity.pdbx_description
1 polymer ?
#
loop_
_entity_poly.entity_id
_entity_poly.type
_entity_poly.pdbx_seq_one_letter_code
_entity_poly.pdbx_strand_id
1 'polypeptide(L)'
;MRLVSRRWLKVATMAVVVLGLCAAALTTEAAKPKKARREGEPFPNWMGEVNLNLENGEGGEEVVSDAAGGGEAQKKKHVLDPDEVPGPSGSITKKLVAWKPRLFHLSGIVSPEEAQYAVALAENNLDSFDVLDPLYEPQGIVTHWSIPVFDDDLVYNIVRRVSTITMLPVENFADVEIYRFGDSDSFLDVHTDILPGIKREDPGLLQRDPARKDPGQRVARVMVNIDPGSSMGFVFPRAQKMYDAQEEFNMGDPANKCRGAVGAELKPTETLLYHTMDTKGDVERYYGDYKTCTRDEAGSSFHSNVGWLMVLSINAYSHNKCKDDNASCEAWADSGECKNNPKYMFEQCKRSCGKC
;
A
#
# COMPACT_ATOMS: atom_id res chain seq x y z
N MET A 1 -62.29 74.32 6.83
CA MET A 1 -62.91 73.33 7.74
C MET A 1 -61.87 72.32 8.19
N ARG A 2 -61.78 72.11 9.51
CA ARG A 2 -61.29 70.90 10.22
C ARG A 2 -59.78 70.58 10.26
N LEU A 3 -59.22 70.95 11.42
CA LEU A 3 -58.23 70.24 12.23
C LEU A 3 -58.17 68.71 12.00
N VAL A 4 -56.98 68.16 11.72
CA VAL A 4 -56.60 66.80 12.18
C VAL A 4 -55.09 66.74 12.53
N SER A 5 -54.87 66.63 13.84
CA SER A 5 -53.82 65.88 14.55
C SER A 5 -52.33 66.27 14.45
N ARG A 6 -51.89 67.01 15.48
CA ARG A 6 -50.49 67.15 15.95
C ARG A 6 -49.90 65.86 16.56
N ARG A 7 -50.26 64.66 16.05
CA ARG A 7 -49.83 63.37 16.65
C ARG A 7 -48.70 62.66 15.90
N TRP A 8 -48.26 63.19 14.76
CA TRP A 8 -47.20 62.60 13.93
C TRP A 8 -45.80 63.15 14.18
N LEU A 9 -45.66 64.25 14.93
CA LEU A 9 -44.35 64.89 15.15
C LEU A 9 -43.56 64.33 16.35
N LYS A 10 -44.14 63.40 17.13
CA LYS A 10 -43.44 62.69 18.22
C LYS A 10 -43.04 61.25 17.89
N VAL A 11 -43.48 60.71 16.75
CA VAL A 11 -43.07 59.36 16.30
C VAL A 11 -41.81 59.45 15.43
N ALA A 12 -41.63 60.54 14.68
CA ALA A 12 -40.45 60.74 13.84
C ALA A 12 -39.15 60.98 14.65
N THR A 13 -39.25 61.50 15.88
CA THR A 13 -38.06 61.81 16.72
C THR A 13 -37.55 60.62 17.53
N MET A 14 -38.36 59.57 17.76
CA MET A 14 -37.87 58.31 18.35
C MET A 14 -37.29 57.34 17.32
N ALA A 15 -37.66 57.46 16.04
CA ALA A 15 -37.10 56.62 14.98
C ALA A 15 -35.63 56.94 14.67
N VAL A 16 -35.21 58.21 14.83
CA VAL A 16 -33.83 58.63 14.52
C VAL A 16 -32.83 58.27 15.63
N VAL A 17 -33.28 58.17 16.89
CA VAL A 17 -32.39 57.80 18.01
C VAL A 17 -32.16 56.28 18.09
N VAL A 18 -33.11 55.45 17.65
CA VAL A 18 -32.89 53.98 17.56
C VAL A 18 -32.06 53.60 16.33
N LEU A 19 -32.13 54.36 15.24
CA LEU A 19 -31.26 54.14 14.06
C LEU A 19 -29.83 54.66 14.25
N GLY A 20 -29.61 55.63 15.15
CA GLY A 20 -28.27 56.18 15.45
C GLY A 20 -27.44 55.38 16.46
N LEU A 21 -28.06 54.54 17.30
CA LEU A 21 -27.36 53.74 18.31
C LEU A 21 -27.06 52.29 17.88
N CYS A 22 -27.61 51.80 16.76
CA CYS A 22 -27.23 50.51 16.19
C CYS A 22 -26.02 50.59 15.23
N ALA A 23 -25.53 51.78 14.89
CA ALA A 23 -24.39 51.96 13.98
C ALA A 23 -23.02 51.99 14.69
N ALA A 24 -22.96 51.90 16.03
CA ALA A 24 -21.74 52.08 16.82
C ALA A 24 -21.22 50.82 17.53
N ALA A 25 -21.76 49.63 17.22
CA ALA A 25 -21.30 48.38 17.84
C ALA A 25 -21.37 47.22 16.86
N LEU A 26 -20.64 47.28 15.75
CA LEU A 26 -20.35 46.14 14.86
C LEU A 26 -19.16 46.48 13.93
N THR A 27 -18.06 46.94 14.51
CA THR A 27 -16.74 46.75 13.87
C THR A 27 -16.10 45.51 14.47
N THR A 28 -16.74 44.36 14.30
CA THR A 28 -15.97 43.13 14.23
C THR A 28 -15.31 43.18 12.87
N GLU A 29 -13.99 43.34 12.83
CA GLU A 29 -13.20 42.96 11.67
C GLU A 29 -13.75 41.62 11.20
N ALA A 30 -14.42 41.61 10.04
CA ALA A 30 -14.77 40.38 9.39
C ALA A 30 -13.44 39.70 9.09
N ALA A 31 -13.06 38.76 9.96
CA ALA A 31 -11.96 37.85 9.71
C ALA A 31 -12.22 37.31 8.31
N LYS A 32 -11.36 37.68 7.35
CA LYS A 32 -11.39 37.12 6.00
C LYS A 32 -11.62 35.63 6.17
N PRO A 33 -12.59 35.01 5.46
CA PRO A 33 -12.85 33.60 5.64
C PRO A 33 -11.51 32.89 5.50
N LYS A 34 -11.07 32.20 6.58
CA LYS A 34 -9.89 31.35 6.51
C LYS A 34 -10.17 30.44 5.33
N LYS A 35 -9.38 30.60 4.27
CA LYS A 35 -9.52 29.86 3.02
C LYS A 35 -9.67 28.41 3.45
N ALA A 36 -10.85 27.82 3.22
CA ALA A 36 -11.06 26.41 3.51
C ALA A 36 -9.97 25.68 2.73
N ARG A 37 -9.08 25.02 3.46
CA ARG A 37 -7.92 24.35 2.88
C ARG A 37 -8.45 23.38 1.83
N ARG A 38 -8.03 23.57 0.57
CA ARG A 38 -8.38 22.63 -0.49
C ARG A 38 -7.76 21.27 -0.12
N GLU A 39 -8.52 20.18 -0.24
CA GLU A 39 -7.95 18.83 -0.16
C GLU A 39 -6.78 18.76 -1.15
N GLY A 40 -5.55 18.67 -0.65
CA GLY A 40 -4.32 18.67 -1.46
C GLY A 40 -3.28 19.76 -1.13
N GLU A 41 -3.59 20.79 -0.32
CA GLU A 41 -2.56 21.74 0.12
C GLU A 41 -1.68 21.11 1.23
N PRO A 42 -0.32 21.14 1.14
CA PRO A 42 0.58 20.64 2.19
C PRO A 42 0.33 21.30 3.55
N PHE A 43 0.57 20.61 4.67
CA PHE A 43 0.38 21.21 6.00
C PHE A 43 1.41 22.34 6.19
N PRO A 44 1.03 23.51 6.73
CA PRO A 44 2.03 24.45 7.21
C PRO A 44 2.82 23.74 8.30
N ASN A 45 4.13 23.57 8.10
CA ASN A 45 5.09 22.78 8.88
C ASN A 45 5.26 21.30 8.50
N TRP A 46 4.90 20.88 7.28
CA TRP A 46 5.37 19.61 6.74
C TRP A 46 6.91 19.66 6.60
N MET A 47 7.60 19.01 7.54
CA MET A 47 9.02 18.70 7.42
C MET A 47 9.15 17.62 6.34
N GLY A 48 10.02 17.82 5.35
CA GLY A 48 10.17 16.95 4.17
C GLY A 48 10.60 15.50 4.49
N GLU A 49 11.48 14.94 3.67
CA GLU A 49 11.99 13.56 3.77
C GLU A 49 12.20 13.12 5.23
N VAL A 50 11.44 12.10 5.66
CA VAL A 50 11.60 11.50 6.99
C VAL A 50 12.54 10.32 6.83
N ASN A 51 13.82 10.54 7.14
CA ASN A 51 14.81 9.47 7.26
C ASN A 51 14.50 8.66 8.53
N LEU A 52 13.98 7.46 8.36
CA LEU A 52 13.89 6.47 9.43
C LEU A 52 15.25 5.76 9.49
N ASN A 53 16.12 6.20 10.41
CA ASN A 53 17.40 5.55 10.65
C ASN A 53 17.16 4.19 11.29
N LEU A 54 17.53 3.11 10.60
CA LEU A 54 17.67 1.79 11.20
C LEU A 54 19.11 1.69 11.73
N GLU A 55 19.27 1.51 13.05
CA GLU A 55 20.59 1.36 13.67
C GLU A 55 21.17 -0.02 13.39
N ASN A 56 22.45 -0.06 13.00
CA ASN A 56 23.21 -1.26 12.65
C ASN A 56 23.54 -2.09 13.90
N GLY A 57 23.33 -3.41 13.79
CA GLY A 57 24.02 -4.40 14.62
C GLY A 57 25.34 -4.79 13.96
N GLU A 58 26.44 -4.68 14.70
CA GLU A 58 27.82 -4.92 14.28
C GLU A 58 28.17 -6.42 14.21
N GLY A 59 29.04 -6.79 13.25
CA GLY A 59 30.12 -7.77 13.49
C GLY A 59 30.22 -8.99 12.56
N GLY A 60 31.38 -9.14 11.89
CA GLY A 60 31.87 -10.39 11.30
C GLY A 60 32.36 -10.25 9.84
N GLU A 61 33.51 -9.65 9.56
CA GLU A 61 34.86 -10.26 9.47
C GLU A 61 35.16 -10.88 8.08
N GLU A 62 36.09 -10.25 7.36
CA GLU A 62 36.65 -10.69 6.07
C GLU A 62 37.38 -12.02 6.21
N VAL A 63 37.10 -12.98 5.33
CA VAL A 63 38.01 -14.11 5.07
C VAL A 63 38.27 -14.22 3.57
N VAL A 64 39.52 -13.93 3.20
CA VAL A 64 40.13 -14.24 1.91
C VAL A 64 40.65 -15.67 1.95
N SER A 65 40.34 -16.51 0.95
CA SER A 65 41.28 -17.56 0.51
C SER A 65 40.99 -18.08 -0.91
N ASP A 66 42.09 -18.37 -1.60
CA ASP A 66 42.29 -18.65 -3.01
C ASP A 66 41.86 -20.03 -3.55
N ALA A 67 41.64 -20.03 -4.88
CA ALA A 67 42.07 -20.99 -5.91
C ALA A 67 41.46 -22.40 -6.09
N ALA A 68 40.95 -22.54 -7.33
CA ALA A 68 41.14 -23.64 -8.31
C ALA A 68 40.35 -24.96 -8.17
N GLY A 69 39.59 -25.28 -9.22
CA GLY A 69 39.12 -26.63 -9.52
C GLY A 69 37.97 -26.64 -10.52
N GLY A 70 38.28 -26.88 -11.80
CA GLY A 70 37.26 -27.09 -12.84
C GLY A 70 36.49 -28.39 -12.63
N GLY A 71 35.17 -28.32 -12.81
CA GLY A 71 34.25 -29.46 -12.79
C GLY A 71 32.85 -29.00 -13.21
N GLU A 72 32.21 -29.76 -14.09
CA GLU A 72 30.95 -29.46 -14.77
C GLU A 72 29.84 -28.95 -13.83
N ALA A 73 29.21 -27.85 -14.23
CA ALA A 73 28.15 -27.18 -13.49
C ALA A 73 26.83 -27.99 -13.55
N GLN A 74 26.69 -28.97 -12.66
CA GLN A 74 25.37 -29.29 -12.14
C GLN A 74 24.92 -28.07 -11.34
N LYS A 75 23.84 -27.39 -11.78
CA LYS A 75 23.16 -26.35 -10.98
C LYS A 75 22.75 -26.99 -9.65
N LYS A 76 23.60 -26.85 -8.63
CA LYS A 76 23.23 -27.14 -7.25
C LYS A 76 22.08 -26.18 -6.95
N LYS A 77 20.96 -26.74 -6.50
CA LYS A 77 19.89 -25.98 -5.85
C LYS A 77 20.59 -25.21 -4.73
N HIS A 78 20.73 -23.89 -4.88
CA HIS A 78 21.33 -23.07 -3.83
C HIS A 78 20.49 -23.31 -2.58
N VAL A 79 21.13 -23.72 -1.49
CA VAL A 79 20.46 -23.68 -0.19
C VAL A 79 20.26 -22.20 0.07
N LEU A 80 19.01 -21.76 -0.06
CA LEU A 80 18.60 -20.40 0.25
C LEU A 80 18.51 -20.35 1.77
N ASP A 81 19.47 -19.68 2.41
CA ASP A 81 19.46 -19.44 3.84
C ASP A 81 19.01 -18.00 4.10
N PRO A 82 17.81 -17.77 4.67
CA PRO A 82 17.31 -16.43 4.93
C PRO A 82 18.16 -15.67 5.97
N ASP A 83 18.89 -16.36 6.85
CA ASP A 83 19.72 -15.73 7.89
C ASP A 83 21.02 -15.12 7.32
N GLU A 84 21.45 -15.58 6.14
CA GLU A 84 22.65 -15.08 5.46
C GLU A 84 22.38 -13.85 4.56
N VAL A 85 21.11 -13.48 4.35
CA VAL A 85 20.75 -12.37 3.46
C VAL A 85 20.85 -11.03 4.20
N PRO A 86 21.73 -10.11 3.76
CA PRO A 86 21.85 -8.82 4.40
C PRO A 86 20.58 -7.97 4.16
N GLY A 87 20.03 -7.44 5.25
CA GLY A 87 18.94 -6.47 5.19
C GLY A 87 19.37 -5.12 4.61
N PRO A 88 18.43 -4.19 4.38
CA PRO A 88 18.71 -2.90 3.81
C PRO A 88 19.53 -2.05 4.79
N SER A 89 20.65 -1.55 4.30
CA SER A 89 21.45 -0.55 4.99
C SER A 89 21.01 0.86 4.58
N GLY A 90 20.78 1.75 5.54
CA GLY A 90 20.53 3.17 5.29
C GLY A 90 19.14 3.65 5.69
N SER A 91 18.71 4.79 5.10
CA SER A 91 17.43 5.41 5.41
C SER A 91 16.36 5.05 4.38
N ILE A 92 15.14 4.83 4.88
CA ILE A 92 13.97 4.66 4.01
C ILE A 92 13.52 6.05 3.55
N THR A 93 13.41 6.25 2.23
CA THR A 93 12.84 7.49 1.69
C THR A 93 11.36 7.31 1.37
N LYS A 94 10.58 8.37 1.56
CA LYS A 94 9.14 8.39 1.26
C LYS A 94 8.75 9.66 0.52
N LYS A 95 8.47 9.53 -0.77
CA LYS A 95 8.03 10.60 -1.65
C LYS A 95 6.55 10.48 -1.94
N LEU A 96 5.79 11.53 -1.64
CA LEU A 96 4.38 11.60 -2.05
C LEU A 96 4.29 11.82 -3.57
N VAL A 97 3.43 11.04 -4.24
CA VAL A 97 3.24 11.08 -5.70
C VAL A 97 1.84 11.61 -6.07
N ALA A 98 0.81 11.21 -5.32
CA ALA A 98 -0.56 11.72 -5.47
C ALA A 98 -1.29 11.73 -4.12
N TRP A 99 -2.30 12.61 -4.02
CA TRP A 99 -3.19 12.68 -2.85
C TRP A 99 -4.40 11.76 -2.97
N LYS A 100 -4.95 11.56 -4.18
CA LYS A 100 -6.06 10.63 -4.46
C LYS A 100 -5.73 9.72 -5.65
N PRO A 101 -5.50 8.42 -5.43
CA PRO A 101 -5.32 7.78 -4.13
C PRO A 101 -4.07 8.35 -3.44
N ARG A 102 -3.93 8.12 -2.14
CA ARG A 102 -2.69 8.44 -1.43
C ARG A 102 -1.60 7.49 -1.93
N LEU A 103 -0.72 8.02 -2.76
CA LEU A 103 0.31 7.28 -3.47
C LEU A 103 1.70 7.76 -3.04
N PHE A 104 2.55 6.83 -2.65
CA PHE A 104 3.90 7.08 -2.18
C PHE A 104 4.89 6.21 -2.93
N HIS A 105 5.98 6.82 -3.41
CA HIS A 105 7.16 6.13 -3.89
C HIS A 105 8.15 6.02 -2.72
N LEU A 106 8.58 4.81 -2.41
CA LEU A 106 9.48 4.48 -1.32
C LEU A 106 10.77 3.83 -1.86
N SER A 107 11.89 4.08 -1.21
CA SER A 107 13.15 3.37 -1.46
C SER A 107 13.80 2.94 -0.14
N GLY A 108 14.66 1.91 -0.20
CA GLY A 108 15.35 1.36 0.97
C GLY A 108 14.51 0.41 1.82
N ILE A 109 13.36 -0.07 1.31
CA ILE A 109 12.52 -1.04 2.02
C ILE A 109 13.05 -2.46 1.85
N VAL A 110 13.53 -2.80 0.65
CA VAL A 110 14.05 -4.13 0.30
C VAL A 110 15.47 -3.94 -0.22
N SER A 111 16.42 -4.75 0.24
CA SER A 111 17.79 -4.72 -0.27
C SER A 111 17.89 -5.43 -1.63
N PRO A 112 18.92 -5.14 -2.45
CA PRO A 112 19.18 -5.91 -3.67
C PRO A 112 19.33 -7.41 -3.40
N GLU A 113 19.93 -7.80 -2.28
CA GLU A 113 20.14 -9.18 -1.87
C GLU A 113 18.82 -9.86 -1.48
N GLU A 114 17.94 -9.16 -0.77
CA GLU A 114 16.58 -9.63 -0.46
C GLU A 114 15.73 -9.82 -1.73
N ALA A 115 15.83 -8.88 -2.68
CA ALA A 115 15.14 -9.00 -3.96
C ALA A 115 15.65 -10.20 -4.76
N GLN A 116 16.97 -10.42 -4.80
CA GLN A 116 17.57 -11.59 -5.45
C GLN A 116 17.15 -12.90 -4.78
N TYR A 117 17.12 -12.96 -3.44
CA TYR A 117 16.60 -14.11 -2.72
C TYR A 117 15.15 -14.38 -3.08
N ALA A 118 14.28 -13.35 -3.09
CA ALA A 118 12.87 -13.53 -3.41
C ALA A 118 12.66 -14.06 -4.84
N VAL A 119 13.46 -13.58 -5.81
CA VAL A 119 13.45 -14.11 -7.18
C VAL A 119 13.94 -15.56 -7.21
N ALA A 120 15.04 -15.89 -6.54
CA ALA A 120 15.56 -17.27 -6.48
C ALA A 120 14.57 -18.23 -5.80
N LEU A 121 13.88 -17.76 -4.75
CA LEU A 121 12.82 -18.50 -4.08
C LEU A 121 11.64 -18.77 -5.04
N ALA A 122 11.24 -17.77 -5.81
CA ALA A 122 10.21 -17.92 -6.84
C ALA A 122 10.60 -18.89 -7.95
N GLU A 123 11.83 -18.78 -8.47
CA GLU A 123 12.36 -19.69 -9.49
C GLU A 123 12.41 -21.14 -9.02
N ASN A 124 12.71 -21.37 -7.74
CA ASN A 124 12.70 -22.70 -7.13
C ASN A 124 11.29 -23.28 -6.93
N ASN A 125 10.24 -22.48 -7.05
CA ASN A 125 8.84 -22.84 -6.80
C ASN A 125 7.92 -22.54 -7.99
N LEU A 126 8.44 -22.52 -9.23
CA LEU A 126 7.66 -22.25 -10.44
C LEU A 126 6.42 -23.13 -10.61
N ASP A 127 6.46 -24.39 -10.13
CA ASP A 127 5.32 -25.31 -10.18
C ASP A 127 4.14 -24.89 -9.29
N SER A 128 4.36 -23.96 -8.35
CA SER A 128 3.34 -23.41 -7.44
C SER A 128 2.67 -22.15 -7.99
N PHE A 129 3.10 -21.66 -9.15
CA PHE A 129 2.49 -20.49 -9.79
C PHE A 129 1.15 -20.86 -10.45
N ASP A 130 0.15 -20.02 -10.23
CA ASP A 130 -1.16 -20.12 -10.87
C ASP A 130 -1.46 -18.85 -11.69
N VAL A 131 -2.40 -18.95 -12.63
CA VAL A 131 -2.88 -17.82 -13.43
C VAL A 131 -3.44 -16.74 -12.49
N LEU A 132 -3.05 -15.50 -12.73
CA LEU A 132 -3.52 -14.38 -11.92
C LEU A 132 -5.04 -14.19 -12.06
N ASP A 133 -5.71 -13.78 -10.97
CA ASP A 133 -7.15 -13.57 -10.95
C ASP A 133 -7.61 -12.64 -12.10
N PRO A 134 -8.66 -13.00 -12.88
CA PRO A 134 -9.18 -12.17 -13.96
C PRO A 134 -9.56 -10.74 -13.56
N LEU A 135 -9.83 -10.49 -12.28
CA LEU A 135 -10.04 -9.14 -11.73
C LEU A 135 -8.91 -8.16 -12.07
N TYR A 136 -7.68 -8.67 -12.24
CA TYR A 136 -6.50 -7.87 -12.55
C TYR A 136 -6.30 -7.58 -14.04
N GLU A 137 -7.21 -8.06 -14.89
CA GLU A 137 -7.18 -7.88 -16.35
C GLU A 137 -5.79 -8.17 -16.96
N PRO A 138 -5.16 -9.33 -16.66
CA PRO A 138 -3.83 -9.64 -17.17
C PRO A 138 -3.86 -9.79 -18.70
N GLN A 139 -2.91 -9.13 -19.36
CA GLN A 139 -2.60 -9.29 -20.77
C GLN A 139 -1.30 -10.07 -20.89
N GLY A 140 -1.24 -11.04 -21.82
CA GLY A 140 -0.08 -11.93 -21.96
C GLY A 140 -0.04 -13.02 -20.89
N ILE A 141 1.17 -13.45 -20.52
CA ILE A 141 1.41 -14.50 -19.53
C ILE A 141 1.70 -13.85 -18.18
N VAL A 142 0.68 -13.71 -17.33
CA VAL A 142 0.85 -13.23 -15.96
C VAL A 142 0.41 -14.31 -14.97
N THR A 143 1.35 -14.69 -14.11
CA THR A 143 1.15 -15.73 -13.10
C THR A 143 1.55 -15.21 -11.74
N HIS A 144 1.06 -15.84 -10.68
CA HIS A 144 1.38 -15.46 -9.31
C HIS A 144 1.59 -16.68 -8.42
N TRP A 145 2.37 -16.50 -7.37
CA TRP A 145 2.55 -17.47 -6.29
C TRP A 145 2.39 -16.77 -4.95
N SER A 146 1.61 -17.36 -4.04
CA SER A 146 1.35 -16.82 -2.71
C SER A 146 2.20 -17.53 -1.66
N ILE A 147 2.86 -16.73 -0.83
CA ILE A 147 3.75 -17.15 0.25
C ILE A 147 3.12 -16.70 1.58
N PRO A 148 2.73 -17.63 2.46
CA PRO A 148 2.33 -17.28 3.81
C PRO A 148 3.41 -16.46 4.52
N VAL A 149 3.02 -15.36 5.14
CA VAL A 149 3.93 -14.41 5.82
C VAL A 149 4.88 -15.07 6.83
N PHE A 150 4.45 -16.16 7.47
CA PHE A 150 5.18 -16.83 8.55
C PHE A 150 5.93 -18.09 8.11
N ASP A 151 5.89 -18.42 6.81
CA ASP A 151 6.55 -19.63 6.30
C ASP A 151 7.99 -19.38 5.85
N ASP A 152 8.38 -18.11 5.67
CA ASP A 152 9.74 -17.69 5.29
C ASP A 152 10.18 -16.47 6.11
N ASP A 153 11.35 -16.56 6.74
CA ASP A 153 11.85 -15.54 7.66
C ASP A 153 12.22 -14.23 6.96
N LEU A 154 12.70 -14.30 5.70
CA LEU A 154 13.01 -13.11 4.91
C LEU A 154 11.73 -12.35 4.57
N VAL A 155 10.72 -13.08 4.09
CA VAL A 155 9.39 -12.53 3.80
C VAL A 155 8.79 -11.89 5.06
N TYR A 156 8.87 -12.57 6.20
CA TYR A 156 8.43 -12.02 7.48
C TYR A 156 9.16 -10.71 7.83
N ASN A 157 10.48 -10.65 7.66
CA ASN A 157 11.29 -9.46 7.94
C ASN A 157 10.95 -8.28 7.00
N ILE A 158 10.64 -8.55 5.73
CA ILE A 158 10.13 -7.53 4.79
C ILE A 158 8.76 -7.03 5.26
N VAL A 159 7.83 -7.94 5.56
CA VAL A 159 6.48 -7.59 6.02
C VAL A 159 6.53 -6.76 7.32
N ARG A 160 7.39 -7.12 8.27
CA ARG A 160 7.59 -6.39 9.52
C ARG A 160 8.08 -4.95 9.31
N ARG A 161 8.99 -4.72 8.35
CA ARG A 161 9.41 -3.36 7.95
C ARG A 161 8.26 -2.58 7.33
N VAL A 162 7.53 -3.19 6.39
CA VAL A 162 6.39 -2.55 5.75
C VAL A 162 5.29 -2.23 6.77
N SER A 163 5.05 -3.11 7.73
CA SER A 163 4.16 -2.89 8.88
C SER A 163 4.56 -1.65 9.67
N THR A 164 5.85 -1.48 9.96
CA THR A 164 6.38 -0.31 10.68
C THR A 164 6.18 0.99 9.89
N ILE A 165 6.39 0.95 8.56
CA ILE A 165 6.24 2.11 7.67
C ILE A 165 4.77 2.51 7.48
N THR A 166 3.88 1.52 7.40
CA THR A 166 2.45 1.72 7.17
C THR A 166 1.68 1.97 8.47
N MET A 167 2.28 1.64 9.62
CA MET A 167 1.63 1.62 10.95
C MET A 167 0.42 0.67 10.98
N LEU A 168 0.44 -0.37 10.14
CA LEU A 168 -0.58 -1.42 10.09
C LEU A 168 0.04 -2.71 10.63
N PRO A 169 -0.64 -3.43 11.52
CA PRO A 169 -0.05 -4.57 12.21
C PRO A 169 0.10 -5.76 11.23
N VAL A 170 1.06 -6.65 11.50
CA VAL A 170 1.46 -7.74 10.59
C VAL A 170 0.29 -8.69 10.29
N GLU A 171 -0.63 -8.83 11.23
CA GLU A 171 -1.83 -9.65 11.14
C GLU A 171 -2.81 -9.16 10.06
N ASN A 172 -2.70 -7.89 9.64
CA ASN A 172 -3.50 -7.33 8.55
C ASN A 172 -2.97 -7.68 7.17
N PHE A 173 -1.75 -8.21 7.07
CA PHE A 173 -1.17 -8.61 5.80
C PHE A 173 -1.78 -9.93 5.33
N ALA A 174 -2.16 -9.98 4.06
CA ALA A 174 -2.44 -11.23 3.38
C ALA A 174 -1.12 -11.97 3.09
N ASP A 175 -1.23 -13.14 2.49
CA ASP A 175 -0.09 -13.85 1.92
C ASP A 175 0.65 -12.94 0.94
N VAL A 176 1.98 -12.95 0.99
CA VAL A 176 2.82 -12.16 0.07
C VAL A 176 2.76 -12.83 -1.28
N GLU A 177 2.48 -12.07 -2.33
CA GLU A 177 2.37 -12.61 -3.67
C GLU A 177 3.62 -12.24 -4.48
N ILE A 178 4.19 -13.18 -5.21
CA ILE A 178 5.19 -12.91 -6.25
C ILE A 178 4.51 -13.05 -7.60
N TYR A 179 4.46 -11.96 -8.35
CA TYR A 179 3.92 -11.91 -9.71
C TYR A 179 5.06 -12.11 -10.69
N ARG A 180 4.78 -12.93 -11.69
CA ARG A 180 5.69 -13.26 -12.78
C ARG A 180 5.03 -12.87 -14.11
N PHE A 181 5.65 -11.93 -14.80
CA PHE A 181 5.32 -11.52 -16.16
C PHE A 181 6.18 -12.35 -17.11
N GLY A 182 5.57 -13.21 -17.93
CA GLY A 182 6.27 -14.25 -18.68
C GLY A 182 7.03 -13.75 -19.91
N ASP A 183 6.65 -12.59 -20.44
CA ASP A 183 7.28 -11.93 -21.58
C ASP A 183 7.15 -10.41 -21.45
N SER A 184 7.76 -9.67 -22.38
CA SER A 184 7.76 -8.20 -22.36
C SER A 184 6.41 -7.59 -22.75
N ASP A 185 5.54 -8.34 -23.43
CA ASP A 185 4.17 -7.95 -23.77
C ASP A 185 3.17 -8.22 -22.63
N SER A 186 3.63 -8.83 -21.53
CA SER A 186 2.78 -9.18 -20.39
C SER A 186 2.61 -8.01 -19.44
N PHE A 187 1.39 -7.53 -19.24
CA PHE A 187 1.09 -6.44 -18.31
C PHE A 187 -0.30 -6.60 -17.69
N LEU A 188 -0.60 -5.80 -16.66
CA LEU A 188 -1.94 -5.70 -16.09
C LEU A 188 -2.63 -4.49 -16.70
N ASP A 189 -3.79 -4.68 -17.35
CA ASP A 189 -4.58 -3.53 -17.81
C ASP A 189 -5.28 -2.84 -16.62
N VAL A 190 -6.04 -1.78 -16.88
CA VAL A 190 -6.66 -0.96 -15.84
C VAL A 190 -7.62 -1.80 -14.99
N HIS A 191 -7.23 -2.03 -13.75
CA HIS A 191 -7.99 -2.81 -12.78
C HIS A 191 -8.05 -2.08 -11.43
N THR A 192 -8.72 -2.70 -10.45
CA THR A 192 -8.89 -2.16 -9.11
C THR A 192 -8.50 -3.18 -8.05
N ASP A 193 -7.87 -2.72 -6.96
CA ASP A 193 -7.60 -3.57 -5.80
C ASP A 193 -8.78 -3.67 -4.84
N ILE A 194 -9.86 -2.95 -5.12
CA ILE A 194 -11.10 -3.02 -4.36
C ILE A 194 -11.76 -4.37 -4.65
N LEU A 195 -11.84 -5.20 -3.62
CA LEU A 195 -12.46 -6.51 -3.69
C LEU A 195 -13.99 -6.36 -3.86
N PRO A 196 -14.60 -7.06 -4.84
CA PRO A 196 -16.03 -6.99 -5.07
C PRO A 196 -16.81 -7.65 -3.92
N GLY A 197 -17.98 -7.10 -3.59
CA GLY A 197 -18.88 -7.67 -2.58
C GLY A 197 -18.54 -7.34 -1.12
N ILE A 198 -17.37 -6.75 -0.84
CA ILE A 198 -16.97 -6.40 0.53
C ILE A 198 -17.41 -4.99 0.88
N LYS A 199 -18.23 -4.87 1.92
CA LYS A 199 -18.79 -3.60 2.39
C LYS A 199 -17.93 -3.00 3.51
N ARG A 200 -17.98 -1.69 3.66
CA ARG A 200 -17.27 -0.98 4.74
C ARG A 200 -17.76 -1.42 6.13
N GLU A 201 -19.06 -1.65 6.27
CA GLU A 201 -19.70 -2.01 7.55
C GLU A 201 -19.42 -3.46 7.95
N ASP A 202 -19.05 -4.29 6.98
CA ASP A 202 -18.65 -5.68 7.17
C ASP A 202 -17.42 -5.93 6.29
N PRO A 203 -16.25 -5.39 6.71
CA PRO A 203 -15.05 -5.36 5.88
C PRO A 203 -14.47 -6.75 5.63
N GLY A 204 -15.09 -7.80 6.13
CA GLY A 204 -14.64 -9.19 6.04
C GLY A 204 -14.87 -9.91 7.35
N LEU A 205 -15.01 -11.23 7.27
CA LEU A 205 -15.10 -12.06 8.45
C LEU A 205 -13.81 -11.97 9.27
N LEU A 206 -13.97 -12.38 10.53
CA LEU A 206 -12.87 -12.63 11.41
C LEU A 206 -11.78 -13.42 10.72
N GLN A 207 -10.56 -12.88 10.77
CA GLN A 207 -9.36 -13.68 10.79
C GLN A 207 -9.07 -14.41 9.47
N ARG A 208 -7.81 -14.81 9.31
CA ARG A 208 -7.34 -15.71 8.25
C ARG A 208 -7.95 -17.10 8.50
N ASP A 209 -9.24 -17.26 8.24
CA ASP A 209 -9.93 -18.55 8.27
C ASP A 209 -9.40 -19.40 7.11
N PRO A 210 -8.65 -20.49 7.35
CA PRO A 210 -8.12 -21.32 6.27
C PRO A 210 -9.23 -21.93 5.40
N ALA A 211 -10.46 -22.00 5.91
CA ALA A 211 -11.63 -22.52 5.20
C ALA A 211 -12.41 -21.44 4.43
N ARG A 212 -12.18 -20.15 4.68
CA ARG A 212 -12.82 -19.04 3.94
C ARG A 212 -11.77 -18.15 3.30
N LYS A 213 -11.75 -18.17 1.97
CA LYS A 213 -10.88 -17.34 1.12
C LYS A 213 -11.28 -15.85 1.09
N ASP A 214 -12.13 -15.37 2.00
CA ASP A 214 -12.65 -14.00 1.93
C ASP A 214 -11.64 -13.04 2.55
N PRO A 215 -10.88 -12.26 1.76
CA PRO A 215 -9.92 -11.32 2.31
C PRO A 215 -10.71 -10.15 2.87
N GLY A 216 -10.27 -9.54 3.98
CA GLY A 216 -10.82 -8.24 4.34
C GLY A 216 -10.65 -7.23 3.19
N GLN A 217 -11.49 -6.19 3.10
CA GLN A 217 -11.34 -5.19 2.03
C GLN A 217 -9.91 -4.63 2.07
N ARG A 218 -9.23 -4.58 0.91
CA ARG A 218 -7.87 -4.05 0.84
C ARG A 218 -7.86 -2.59 1.28
N VAL A 219 -6.96 -2.23 2.17
CA VAL A 219 -6.75 -0.84 2.65
C VAL A 219 -5.55 -0.18 2.00
N ALA A 220 -4.53 -0.98 1.69
CA ALA A 220 -3.31 -0.55 1.06
C ALA A 220 -2.65 -1.71 0.32
N ARG A 221 -1.88 -1.36 -0.71
CA ARG A 221 -1.04 -2.30 -1.44
C ARG A 221 0.36 -1.75 -1.54
N VAL A 222 1.33 -2.64 -1.36
CA VAL A 222 2.75 -2.35 -1.48
C VAL A 222 3.32 -3.22 -2.58
N MET A 223 3.91 -2.59 -3.59
CA MET A 223 4.44 -3.22 -4.79
C MET A 223 5.93 -2.94 -4.83
N VAL A 224 6.74 -3.98 -4.75
CA VAL A 224 8.19 -3.87 -4.78
C VAL A 224 8.66 -4.46 -6.11
N ASN A 225 9.36 -3.64 -6.90
CA ASN A 225 10.05 -4.17 -8.07
C ASN A 225 11.24 -5.01 -7.60
N ILE A 226 11.13 -6.33 -7.70
CA ILE A 226 12.19 -7.28 -7.33
C ILE A 226 12.95 -7.78 -8.56
N ASP A 227 12.58 -7.34 -9.77
CA ASP A 227 13.32 -7.67 -10.98
C ASP A 227 14.67 -6.94 -10.98
N PRO A 228 15.81 -7.65 -11.02
CA PRO A 228 17.12 -7.02 -11.05
C PRO A 228 17.43 -6.33 -12.40
N GLY A 229 16.74 -6.69 -13.48
CA GLY A 229 17.11 -6.32 -14.84
C GLY A 229 16.24 -5.24 -15.48
N SER A 230 15.11 -4.89 -14.88
CA SER A 230 14.15 -3.98 -15.51
C SER A 230 13.44 -3.05 -14.53
N SER A 231 13.05 -1.87 -15.04
CA SER A 231 12.11 -0.98 -14.35
C SER A 231 10.68 -1.41 -14.67
N MET A 232 9.78 -1.21 -13.71
CA MET A 232 8.35 -1.43 -13.89
C MET A 232 7.58 -0.12 -13.76
N GLY A 233 6.72 0.17 -14.73
CA GLY A 233 5.84 1.33 -14.69
C GLY A 233 4.50 1.01 -14.05
N PHE A 234 4.00 1.96 -13.25
CA PHE A 234 2.64 1.95 -12.72
C PHE A 234 1.95 3.23 -13.14
N VAL A 235 0.77 3.11 -13.74
CA VAL A 235 0.00 4.24 -14.24
C VAL A 235 -1.35 4.24 -13.55
N PHE A 236 -1.72 5.38 -12.98
CA PHE A 236 -3.02 5.65 -12.37
C PHE A 236 -3.77 6.63 -13.27
N PRO A 237 -4.62 6.16 -14.19
CA PRO A 237 -5.18 6.99 -15.26
C PRO A 237 -6.04 8.14 -14.75
N ARG A 238 -6.69 7.97 -13.60
CA ARG A 238 -7.65 8.92 -13.02
C ARG A 238 -7.22 9.52 -11.68
N ALA A 239 -6.00 9.23 -11.23
CA ALA A 239 -5.48 9.81 -10.00
C ALA A 239 -5.47 11.34 -10.05
N GLN A 240 -5.68 11.97 -8.90
CA GLN A 240 -5.61 13.42 -8.76
C GLN A 240 -4.16 13.87 -8.79
N LYS A 241 -3.85 14.73 -9.77
CA LYS A 241 -2.58 15.44 -9.87
C LYS A 241 -2.34 16.32 -8.63
N MET A 242 -1.09 16.48 -8.23
CA MET A 242 -0.73 17.33 -7.08
C MET A 242 -1.00 18.81 -7.33
N TYR A 243 -0.83 19.26 -8.56
CA TYR A 243 -1.06 20.64 -8.98
C TYR A 243 -1.55 20.66 -10.43
N ASP A 244 -2.36 21.66 -10.78
CA ASP A 244 -3.07 21.72 -12.07
C ASP A 244 -2.12 21.70 -13.29
N ALA A 245 -0.91 22.24 -13.13
CA ALA A 245 0.11 22.28 -14.17
C ALA A 245 0.96 21.00 -14.29
N GLN A 246 0.69 19.96 -13.48
CA GLN A 246 1.45 18.71 -13.55
C GLN A 246 1.17 18.03 -14.90
N GLU A 247 2.25 17.75 -15.64
CA GLU A 247 2.17 16.98 -16.88
C GLU A 247 1.67 15.56 -16.59
N GLU A 248 0.99 14.98 -17.58
CA GLU A 248 0.60 13.58 -17.46
C GLU A 248 1.84 12.69 -17.43
N PHE A 249 1.77 11.65 -16.60
CA PHE A 249 2.83 10.66 -16.57
C PHE A 249 2.85 9.90 -17.88
N ASN A 250 4.03 9.73 -18.45
CA ASN A 250 4.25 8.95 -19.66
C ASN A 250 5.59 8.21 -19.55
N MET A 251 5.55 6.89 -19.69
CA MET A 251 6.75 6.04 -19.63
C MET A 251 7.14 5.54 -21.03
N GLY A 252 7.68 6.45 -21.86
CA GLY A 252 8.45 6.12 -23.07
C GLY A 252 7.75 5.36 -24.20
N ASP A 253 6.47 4.98 -24.03
CA ASP A 253 5.73 4.16 -24.98
C ASP A 253 5.14 4.99 -26.15
N PRO A 254 5.54 4.72 -27.42
CA PRO A 254 4.99 5.37 -28.59
C PRO A 254 3.47 5.16 -28.78
N ALA A 255 2.91 4.07 -28.26
CA ALA A 255 1.51 3.70 -28.41
C ALA A 255 0.56 4.39 -27.40
N ASN A 256 1.06 5.30 -26.56
CA ASN A 256 0.32 5.94 -25.45
C ASN A 256 -0.31 4.95 -24.44
N LYS A 257 0.04 3.66 -24.46
CA LYS A 257 -0.52 2.67 -23.53
C LYS A 257 0.03 2.88 -22.13
N CYS A 258 1.19 3.51 -21.97
CA CYS A 258 1.79 3.85 -20.67
C CYS A 258 1.66 5.31 -20.26
N ARG A 259 0.48 5.90 -20.52
CA ARG A 259 0.13 7.28 -20.16
C ARG A 259 -1.04 7.35 -19.17
N GLY A 260 -0.97 8.26 -18.22
CA GLY A 260 -2.05 8.53 -17.27
C GLY A 260 -1.89 9.82 -16.48
N ALA A 261 -2.89 10.17 -15.67
CA ALA A 261 -2.86 11.41 -14.89
C ALA A 261 -1.67 11.46 -13.92
N VAL A 262 -1.37 10.34 -13.26
CA VAL A 262 -0.22 10.15 -12.39
C VAL A 262 0.37 8.76 -12.63
N GLY A 263 1.67 8.59 -12.39
CA GLY A 263 2.33 7.30 -12.41
C GLY A 263 3.68 7.32 -11.71
N ALA A 264 4.28 6.15 -11.60
CA ALA A 264 5.61 5.96 -11.05
C ALA A 264 6.35 4.90 -11.88
N GLU A 265 7.61 5.16 -12.18
CA GLU A 265 8.56 4.14 -12.61
C GLU A 265 9.28 3.63 -11.37
N LEU A 266 9.24 2.31 -11.15
CA LEU A 266 9.99 1.64 -10.09
C LEU A 266 11.22 0.98 -10.70
N LYS A 267 12.40 1.45 -10.33
CA LYS A 267 13.67 0.75 -10.57
C LYS A 267 13.77 -0.49 -9.67
N PRO A 268 14.76 -1.37 -9.88
CA PRO A 268 14.97 -2.51 -8.98
C PRO A 268 15.03 -2.04 -7.51
N THR A 269 14.34 -2.76 -6.62
CA THR A 269 14.13 -2.49 -5.18
C THR A 269 13.26 -1.29 -4.83
N GLU A 270 12.90 -0.44 -5.81
CA GLU A 270 11.97 0.66 -5.56
C GLU A 270 10.55 0.12 -5.32
N THR A 271 9.83 0.84 -4.46
CA THR A 271 8.57 0.37 -3.90
C THR A 271 7.47 1.41 -4.09
N LEU A 272 6.30 0.97 -4.51
CA LEU A 272 5.09 1.80 -4.55
C LEU A 272 4.17 1.39 -3.41
N LEU A 273 3.83 2.34 -2.54
CA LEU A 273 2.78 2.18 -1.53
C LEU A 273 1.59 3.03 -1.93
N TYR A 274 0.43 2.41 -2.09
CA TYR A 274 -0.79 3.16 -2.34
C TYR A 274 -1.95 2.67 -1.48
N HIS A 275 -2.83 3.60 -1.13
CA HIS A 275 -4.01 3.31 -0.31
C HIS A 275 -5.25 3.23 -1.19
N THR A 276 -6.00 2.15 -1.06
CA THR A 276 -7.29 1.91 -1.71
C THR A 276 -8.45 2.55 -0.95
N MET A 277 -8.19 3.07 0.26
CA MET A 277 -9.16 3.78 1.09
C MET A 277 -8.66 5.16 1.52
N ASP A 278 -9.62 6.08 1.65
CA ASP A 278 -9.41 7.40 2.21
C ASP A 278 -9.29 7.35 3.75
N THR A 279 -9.01 8.49 4.36
CA THR A 279 -8.89 8.59 5.83
C THR A 279 -10.21 8.45 6.58
N LYS A 280 -11.34 8.49 5.88
CA LYS A 280 -12.67 8.27 6.43
C LYS A 280 -13.06 6.80 6.35
N GLY A 281 -12.34 5.96 5.63
CA GLY A 281 -12.63 4.55 5.40
C GLY A 281 -13.52 4.29 4.18
N ASP A 282 -13.69 5.28 3.31
CA ASP A 282 -14.37 5.11 2.03
C ASP A 282 -13.37 4.66 0.97
N VAL A 283 -13.77 3.69 0.13
CA VAL A 283 -12.91 3.20 -0.95
C VAL A 283 -12.69 4.30 -1.99
N GLU A 284 -11.45 4.48 -2.42
CA GLU A 284 -11.04 5.41 -3.47
C GLU A 284 -11.33 4.82 -4.85
N ARG A 285 -12.61 4.47 -5.08
CA ARG A 285 -13.08 3.89 -6.33
C ARG A 285 -12.67 4.79 -7.48
N TYR A 286 -12.19 4.17 -8.57
CA TYR A 286 -11.77 4.83 -9.81
C TYR A 286 -10.45 5.59 -9.74
N TYR A 287 -10.21 6.34 -8.66
CA TYR A 287 -8.94 7.03 -8.47
C TYR A 287 -7.80 6.04 -8.28
N GLY A 288 -8.03 5.00 -7.47
CA GLY A 288 -7.06 3.95 -7.17
C GLY A 288 -6.84 2.93 -8.29
N ASP A 289 -7.61 3.00 -9.38
CA ASP A 289 -7.48 2.04 -10.47
C ASP A 289 -6.17 2.31 -11.24
N TYR A 290 -5.41 1.25 -11.48
CA TYR A 290 -4.09 1.35 -12.09
C TYR A 290 -3.85 0.23 -13.09
N LYS A 291 -2.82 0.41 -13.90
CA LYS A 291 -2.28 -0.58 -14.82
C LYS A 291 -0.77 -0.64 -14.68
N THR A 292 -0.19 -1.78 -15.03
CA THR A 292 1.26 -1.91 -15.12
C THR A 292 1.73 -1.64 -16.54
N CYS A 293 2.99 -1.26 -16.63
CA CYS A 293 3.69 -0.95 -17.85
C CYS A 293 5.02 -1.68 -17.81
N THR A 294 5.14 -2.68 -18.67
CA THR A 294 6.44 -3.28 -18.97
C THR A 294 7.18 -2.41 -19.98
N ARG A 295 8.50 -2.48 -19.91
CA ARG A 295 9.38 -1.76 -20.83
C ARG A 295 9.53 -2.56 -22.12
N ASP A 296 9.16 -1.96 -23.25
CA ASP A 296 9.66 -2.27 -24.60
C ASP A 296 9.34 -1.05 -25.51
N GLU A 297 10.19 -0.54 -26.41
CA GLU A 297 11.37 -1.07 -27.08
C GLU A 297 12.35 0.08 -27.41
N ALA A 298 13.61 -0.05 -27.03
CA ALA A 298 14.71 0.58 -27.77
C ALA A 298 15.37 -0.49 -28.64
N GLY A 299 14.60 -1.02 -29.60
CA GLY A 299 15.03 -1.80 -30.76
C GLY A 299 16.35 -2.57 -30.61
N SER A 300 16.34 -3.66 -29.87
CA SER A 300 17.24 -4.83 -29.94
C SER A 300 17.07 -5.59 -28.63
N SER A 301 16.27 -6.64 -28.59
CA SER A 301 16.77 -8.00 -28.81
C SER A 301 15.58 -8.96 -28.69
N PHE A 302 15.58 -10.04 -29.48
CA PHE A 302 14.63 -11.15 -29.38
C PHE A 302 14.85 -11.96 -28.07
N HIS A 303 14.46 -11.40 -26.91
CA HIS A 303 14.42 -12.13 -25.64
C HIS A 303 13.17 -11.78 -24.84
N SER A 304 12.48 -12.83 -24.40
CA SER A 304 11.45 -12.80 -23.35
C SER A 304 12.07 -12.34 -22.04
N ASN A 305 11.95 -11.06 -21.70
CA ASN A 305 12.32 -10.62 -20.37
C ASN A 305 11.19 -10.98 -19.41
N VAL A 306 11.49 -11.86 -18.46
CA VAL A 306 10.56 -12.22 -17.39
C VAL A 306 10.64 -11.13 -16.33
N GLY A 307 9.50 -10.50 -16.03
CA GLY A 307 9.40 -9.50 -14.98
C GLY A 307 8.95 -10.10 -13.66
N TRP A 308 9.47 -9.57 -12.55
CA TRP A 308 9.15 -10.03 -11.20
C TRP A 308 8.68 -8.88 -10.31
N LEU A 309 7.53 -9.06 -9.67
CA LEU A 309 6.95 -8.07 -8.78
C LEU A 309 6.52 -8.73 -7.47
N MET A 310 7.02 -8.23 -6.34
CA MET A 310 6.55 -8.66 -5.03
C MET A 310 5.41 -7.74 -4.60
N VAL A 311 4.32 -8.35 -4.15
CA VAL A 311 3.09 -7.64 -3.80
C VAL A 311 2.65 -8.01 -2.39
N LEU A 312 2.55 -7.01 -1.53
CA LEU A 312 2.01 -7.13 -0.18
C LEU A 312 0.65 -6.45 -0.13
N SER A 313 -0.39 -7.24 0.13
CA SER A 313 -1.76 -6.76 0.29
C SER A 313 -2.07 -6.60 1.78
N ILE A 314 -2.53 -5.41 2.19
CA ILE A 314 -2.95 -5.14 3.56
C ILE A 314 -4.47 -4.99 3.59
N ASN A 315 -5.14 -5.79 4.41
CA ASN A 315 -6.60 -5.91 4.46
C ASN A 315 -7.16 -5.33 5.76
N ALA A 316 -8.35 -4.73 5.68
CA ALA A 316 -9.12 -4.37 6.87
C ALA A 316 -9.82 -5.62 7.43
N TYR A 317 -9.39 -6.07 8.61
CA TYR A 317 -10.12 -7.12 9.34
C TYR A 317 -10.99 -6.51 10.44
N SER A 318 -12.13 -7.15 10.70
CA SER A 318 -12.97 -6.81 11.85
C SER A 318 -12.38 -7.42 13.13
N HIS A 319 -11.51 -6.67 13.83
CA HIS A 319 -10.95 -7.10 15.12
C HIS A 319 -11.99 -7.17 16.25
N ASN A 320 -13.16 -6.54 16.09
CA ASN A 320 -14.24 -6.56 17.08
C ASN A 320 -14.81 -7.96 17.35
N LYS A 321 -14.43 -8.94 16.53
CA LYS A 321 -14.82 -10.32 16.71
C LYS A 321 -13.60 -11.20 17.11
N CYS A 322 -12.37 -10.67 17.14
CA CYS A 322 -11.16 -11.39 17.58
C CYS A 322 -11.12 -11.36 19.11
N LYS A 323 -11.74 -12.37 19.69
CA LYS A 323 -11.80 -12.58 21.12
C LYS A 323 -11.80 -14.08 21.38
N ASP A 324 -11.43 -14.41 22.60
CA ASP A 324 -11.72 -15.72 23.12
C ASP A 324 -13.18 -15.73 23.58
N ASP A 325 -13.92 -16.71 23.10
CA ASP A 325 -15.32 -16.94 23.46
C ASP A 325 -15.45 -17.77 24.75
N ASN A 326 -14.31 -18.24 25.31
CA ASN A 326 -14.24 -18.92 26.59
C ASN A 326 -13.19 -18.29 27.51
N ALA A 327 -13.54 -18.13 28.79
CA ALA A 327 -12.64 -17.59 29.80
C ALA A 327 -11.40 -18.47 30.08
N SER A 328 -11.44 -19.76 29.71
CA SER A 328 -10.35 -20.71 29.93
C SER A 328 -9.36 -20.77 28.77
N CYS A 329 -9.58 -20.00 27.70
CA CYS A 329 -8.78 -20.09 26.48
C CYS A 329 -7.29 -19.83 26.69
N GLU A 330 -6.93 -18.87 27.55
CA GLU A 330 -5.54 -18.55 27.87
C GLU A 330 -4.85 -19.76 28.54
N ALA A 331 -5.48 -20.31 29.59
CA ALA A 331 -4.97 -21.48 30.28
C ALA A 331 -4.86 -22.72 29.38
N TRP A 332 -5.81 -22.91 28.45
CA TRP A 332 -5.75 -24.00 27.49
C TRP A 332 -4.66 -23.80 26.44
N ALA A 333 -4.46 -22.56 25.97
CA ALA A 333 -3.39 -22.24 25.04
C ALA A 333 -2.01 -22.46 25.70
N ASP A 334 -1.84 -22.03 26.95
CA ASP A 334 -0.63 -22.28 27.76
C ASP A 334 -0.40 -23.79 27.98
N SER A 335 -1.48 -24.57 28.06
CA SER A 335 -1.43 -26.03 28.16
C SER A 335 -1.16 -26.73 26.82
N GLY A 336 -1.00 -25.98 25.73
CA GLY A 336 -0.68 -26.51 24.40
C GLY A 336 -1.89 -26.95 23.57
N GLU A 337 -3.13 -26.63 23.99
CA GLU A 337 -4.34 -27.05 23.29
C GLU A 337 -4.46 -26.46 21.88
N CYS A 338 -3.78 -25.36 21.59
CA CYS A 338 -3.71 -24.83 20.23
C CYS A 338 -3.12 -25.84 19.23
N LYS A 339 -2.26 -26.76 19.69
CA LYS A 339 -1.69 -27.85 18.88
C LYS A 339 -2.46 -29.16 19.04
N ASN A 340 -2.94 -29.45 20.26
CA ASN A 340 -3.58 -30.73 20.58
C ASN A 340 -5.07 -30.77 20.18
N ASN A 341 -5.75 -29.63 20.24
CA ASN A 341 -7.16 -29.46 19.89
C ASN A 341 -7.38 -28.22 19.00
N PRO A 342 -6.72 -28.18 17.83
CA PRO A 342 -6.69 -27.00 16.98
C PRO A 342 -8.09 -26.61 16.51
N LYS A 343 -8.98 -27.57 16.25
CA LYS A 343 -10.33 -27.28 15.76
C LYS A 343 -11.15 -26.46 16.77
N TYR A 344 -11.23 -26.91 18.01
CA TYR A 344 -11.98 -26.18 19.04
C TYR A 344 -11.30 -24.85 19.38
N MET A 345 -9.98 -24.90 19.53
CA MET A 345 -9.21 -23.72 19.93
C MET A 345 -9.23 -22.63 18.87
N PHE A 346 -9.23 -22.98 17.58
CA PHE A 346 -9.30 -21.98 16.51
C PHE A 346 -10.73 -21.46 16.28
N GLU A 347 -11.76 -22.14 16.81
CA GLU A 347 -13.13 -21.64 16.79
C GLU A 347 -13.44 -20.75 17.99
N GLN A 348 -13.00 -21.15 19.19
CA GLN A 348 -13.41 -20.55 20.48
C GLN A 348 -12.30 -19.75 21.17
N CYS A 349 -11.04 -20.06 20.91
CA CYS A 349 -9.86 -19.53 21.60
C CYS A 349 -8.86 -18.87 20.64
N LYS A 350 -9.44 -18.16 19.69
CA LYS A 350 -8.77 -17.56 18.53
C LYS A 350 -7.62 -16.64 18.91
N ARG A 351 -7.83 -15.81 19.93
CA ARG A 351 -6.86 -14.82 20.39
C ARG A 351 -5.78 -15.51 21.21
N SER A 352 -6.16 -16.39 22.13
CA SER A 352 -5.20 -17.14 22.96
C SER A 352 -4.26 -18.02 22.12
N CYS A 353 -4.71 -18.52 20.96
CA CYS A 353 -3.88 -19.31 20.05
C CYS A 353 -3.13 -18.52 18.97
N GLY A 354 -3.16 -17.18 19.03
CA GLY A 354 -2.51 -16.31 18.04
C GLY A 354 -2.99 -16.58 16.62
N LYS A 355 -4.26 -17.02 16.46
CA LYS A 355 -4.85 -17.19 15.15
C LYS A 355 -5.39 -15.87 14.61
N CYS A 356 -5.61 -14.91 15.50
CA CYS A 356 -5.89 -13.48 15.34
C CYS A 356 -5.21 -12.80 16.54
#